data_AF-A0A547Q6B8-F1
#
_entry.id   AF-A0A547Q6B8-F1
#
_cell.length_a   1.000
_cell.length_b   1.000
_cell.length_c   1.000
_cell.angle_alpha   90.00
_cell.angle_beta   90.00
_cell.angle_gamma   90.00
#
_symmetry.space_group_name_H-M   'P 1'
#
loop_
_entity.id
_entity.type
_entity.pdbx_description
1 polymer ?
#
loop_
_entity_poly.entity_id
_entity_poly.type
_entity_poly.pdbx_seq_one_letter_code
_entity_poly.pdbx_strand_id
1 'polypeptide(L)'
;MSKIMMPVISVAALAAACPNALRGSVRMDAGDNPEALLKEVNQQLQTLNGEIKKTAEQALKESKAAGDLSAATKATTDELLARQSATMKAVDDLKALVEGVETKTLEISQQVAAGGGSSKSSVMSLGQAVLAEGADRIKTYKGGTLSLTIQNAVTTASGSGGGLIYHEEEREPVRMPRRRLLVRNLLMPGRTNSDQVHYRKQVLRTSGAGMVAETTPSGASEFGWDKAVERVKKIATHTNISEEALADADQLQSEIDGELRYLIDLEEEKQIVAGDGVGENLTGLLTQAPAFVAAAGLPNANRIDRLRLALLQVTLEDYMPAEILLNPTDWAAIELQKVGGTDERYVYGDPGAQATPRLWGKDVVETNTMSVGEWLVGDLAMAATYYDRSETEVLLSTEHDQNFIEDMITMKARKRVAMAIKRALAMVKGNFTFV
;
A
#
# COMPACT_ATOMS: atom_id res chain seq x y z
N MET A 1 -22.84 45.98 -52.69
CA MET A 1 -22.53 46.39 -51.31
C MET A 1 -22.03 45.16 -50.57
N SER A 2 -20.92 45.06 -49.85
CA SER A 2 -19.61 45.73 -49.78
C SER A 2 -18.80 44.87 -48.80
N LYS A 3 -17.60 44.40 -49.18
CA LYS A 3 -16.62 43.78 -48.26
C LYS A 3 -16.06 44.84 -47.31
N ILE A 4 -15.98 44.59 -46.00
CA ILE A 4 -15.06 45.25 -45.03
C ILE A 4 -14.82 44.23 -43.89
N MET A 5 -13.70 43.51 -43.85
CA MET A 5 -12.39 43.87 -43.25
C MET A 5 -12.43 44.16 -41.73
N MET A 6 -11.92 43.20 -40.94
CA MET A 6 -11.51 43.39 -39.54
C MET A 6 -10.43 44.48 -39.44
N PRO A 7 -10.46 45.34 -38.40
CA PRO A 7 -9.55 46.46 -38.30
C PRO A 7 -8.16 46.03 -37.80
N VAL A 8 -7.18 46.38 -38.63
CA VAL A 8 -5.74 46.40 -38.39
C VAL A 8 -5.43 47.45 -37.32
N ILE A 9 -5.47 47.08 -36.04
CA ILE A 9 -4.83 47.86 -34.98
C ILE A 9 -4.21 46.87 -33.99
N SER A 10 -2.86 46.83 -33.98
CA SER A 10 -1.96 46.57 -32.83
C SER A 10 -0.85 45.52 -32.99
N VAL A 11 -0.68 44.85 -34.13
CA VAL A 11 0.55 44.05 -34.38
C VAL A 11 1.80 44.94 -34.44
N ALA A 12 1.65 46.20 -34.88
CA ALA A 12 2.72 47.19 -34.84
C ALA A 12 3.06 47.69 -33.42
N ALA A 13 2.11 47.61 -32.47
CA ALA A 13 2.33 48.00 -31.08
C ALA A 13 3.02 46.88 -30.27
N LEU A 14 2.79 45.61 -30.64
CA LEU A 14 3.48 44.46 -30.05
C LEU A 14 4.95 44.37 -30.52
N ALA A 15 5.26 44.87 -31.72
CA ALA A 15 6.62 44.93 -32.25
C ALA A 15 7.49 46.06 -31.66
N ALA A 16 6.89 47.05 -30.99
CA ALA A 16 7.59 48.19 -30.39
C ALA A 16 8.05 47.95 -28.93
N ALA A 17 7.61 46.85 -28.31
CA ALA A 17 7.94 46.50 -26.92
C ALA A 17 8.99 45.38 -26.78
N CYS A 18 9.63 44.95 -27.88
CA CYS A 18 10.77 44.04 -27.83
C CYS A 18 12.10 44.82 -27.82
N PRO A 19 13.04 44.52 -26.92
CA PRO A 19 14.33 45.20 -26.83
C PRO A 19 15.10 45.14 -28.17
N ASN A 20 15.75 46.25 -28.50
CA ASN A 20 16.43 46.50 -29.79
C ASN A 20 17.65 45.57 -30.08
N ALA A 21 17.94 44.61 -29.20
CA ALA A 21 19.05 43.66 -29.33
C ALA A 21 18.72 42.42 -30.18
N LEU A 22 17.45 42.20 -30.54
CA LEU A 22 17.00 41.08 -31.39
C LEU A 22 17.01 41.39 -32.91
N ARG A 23 17.44 42.59 -33.32
CA ARG A 23 17.61 42.98 -34.72
C ARG A 23 19.10 43.11 -35.09
N GLY A 24 19.82 42.00 -35.03
CA GLY A 24 21.18 41.92 -35.54
C GLY A 24 21.45 40.50 -36.02
N SER A 25 21.33 40.26 -37.33
CA SER A 25 21.73 39.00 -37.93
C SER A 25 23.24 38.83 -37.83
N VAL A 26 23.72 37.90 -36.99
CA VAL A 26 25.13 37.48 -37.01
C VAL A 26 25.34 36.66 -38.26
N ARG A 27 25.99 37.25 -39.27
CA ARG A 27 26.51 36.52 -40.44
C ARG A 27 27.73 35.71 -39.99
N MET A 28 27.81 34.46 -40.43
CA MET A 28 29.09 33.75 -40.50
C MET A 28 29.91 34.37 -41.63
N ASP A 29 30.74 35.34 -41.32
CA ASP A 29 31.88 35.66 -42.17
C ASP A 29 33.05 34.75 -41.74
N ALA A 30 33.61 34.05 -42.72
CA ALA A 30 34.67 33.09 -42.55
C ALA A 30 35.93 33.78 -41.98
N GLY A 31 36.26 33.55 -40.71
CA GLY A 31 37.51 34.04 -40.15
C GLY A 31 37.71 33.92 -38.63
N ASP A 32 36.66 33.95 -37.81
CA ASP A 32 36.83 34.06 -36.35
C ASP A 32 36.47 32.79 -35.56
N ASN A 33 37.36 32.42 -34.63
CA ASN A 33 37.37 31.16 -33.88
C ASN A 33 36.07 30.93 -33.07
N PRO A 34 35.50 29.71 -33.07
CA PRO A 34 34.26 29.37 -32.37
C PRO A 34 34.36 29.51 -30.84
N GLU A 35 35.57 29.36 -30.26
CA GLU A 35 35.82 29.55 -28.83
C GLU A 35 35.70 31.03 -28.39
N ALA A 36 36.02 31.98 -29.27
CA ALA A 36 35.91 33.41 -28.94
C ALA A 36 34.44 33.85 -28.89
N LEU A 37 33.62 33.35 -29.83
CA LEU A 37 32.18 33.60 -29.88
C LEU A 37 31.45 32.98 -28.69
N LEU A 38 31.83 31.78 -28.25
CA LEU A 38 31.26 31.15 -27.05
C LEU A 38 31.61 31.91 -25.76
N LYS A 39 32.82 32.47 -25.68
CA LYS A 39 33.24 33.29 -24.54
C LYS A 39 32.53 34.64 -24.49
N GLU A 40 32.32 35.25 -25.65
CA GLU A 40 31.56 36.50 -25.79
C GLU A 40 30.08 36.29 -25.47
N VAL A 41 29.47 35.19 -25.95
CA VAL A 41 28.08 34.80 -25.61
C VAL A 41 27.94 34.48 -24.11
N ASN A 42 28.91 33.82 -23.47
CA ASN A 42 28.89 33.58 -22.03
C ASN A 42 29.07 34.87 -21.22
N GLN A 43 29.92 35.79 -21.66
CA GLN A 43 30.05 37.11 -21.02
C GLN A 43 28.76 37.93 -21.17
N GLN A 44 28.13 37.92 -22.34
CA GLN A 44 26.86 38.59 -22.58
C GLN A 44 25.71 37.96 -21.76
N LEU A 45 25.70 36.65 -21.54
CA LEU A 45 24.74 35.97 -20.66
C LEU A 45 24.98 36.31 -19.18
N GLN A 46 26.22 36.48 -18.75
CA GLN A 46 26.55 36.88 -17.37
C GLN A 46 26.20 38.34 -17.09
N THR A 47 26.45 39.26 -18.02
CA THR A 47 26.04 40.66 -17.89
C THR A 47 24.51 40.78 -17.89
N LEU A 48 23.81 40.05 -18.76
CA LEU A 48 22.34 40.00 -18.79
C LEU A 48 21.77 39.47 -17.46
N ASN A 49 22.36 38.41 -16.88
CA ASN A 49 21.96 37.91 -15.56
C ASN A 49 22.23 38.91 -14.43
N GLY A 50 23.34 39.66 -14.51
CA GLY A 50 23.67 40.73 -13.57
C GLY A 50 22.65 41.87 -13.62
N GLU A 51 22.25 42.30 -14.82
CA GLU A 51 21.27 43.37 -15.02
C GLU A 51 19.84 42.92 -14.64
N ILE A 52 19.48 41.66 -14.89
CA ILE A 52 18.20 41.08 -14.46
C ILE A 52 18.12 40.94 -12.93
N LYS A 53 19.21 40.53 -12.27
CA LYS A 53 19.27 40.56 -10.79
C LYS A 53 19.15 41.97 -10.24
N LYS A 54 19.81 42.94 -10.87
CA LYS A 54 19.79 44.34 -10.42
C LYS A 54 18.40 44.96 -10.57
N THR A 55 17.70 44.67 -11.67
CA THR A 55 16.32 45.11 -11.90
C THR A 55 15.31 44.41 -10.99
N ALA A 56 15.52 43.13 -10.67
CA ALA A 56 14.72 42.41 -9.68
C ALA A 56 14.92 42.95 -8.25
N GLU A 57 16.16 43.29 -7.88
CA GLU A 57 16.46 43.93 -6.59
C GLU A 57 15.93 45.37 -6.50
N GLN A 58 15.91 46.10 -7.61
CA GLN A 58 15.31 47.44 -7.71
C GLN A 58 13.78 47.37 -7.59
N ALA A 59 13.14 46.41 -8.25
CA ALA A 59 11.69 46.17 -8.13
C ALA A 59 11.29 45.71 -6.70
N LEU A 60 12.12 44.91 -6.03
CA LEU A 60 11.93 44.53 -4.62
C LEU A 60 12.13 45.71 -3.65
N LYS A 61 13.05 46.64 -3.96
CA LYS A 61 13.24 47.87 -3.17
C LYS A 61 12.11 48.87 -3.37
N GLU A 62 11.62 49.04 -4.60
CA GLU A 62 10.45 49.88 -4.90
C GLU A 62 9.16 49.29 -4.30
N SER A 63 9.01 47.97 -4.29
CA SER A 63 7.92 47.26 -3.61
C SER A 63 7.94 47.41 -2.08
N LYS A 64 9.09 47.64 -1.46
CA LYS A 64 9.19 47.91 0.00
C LYS A 64 8.99 49.39 0.33
N ALA A 65 9.19 50.30 -0.62
CA ALA A 65 9.06 51.74 -0.41
C ALA A 65 7.63 52.27 -0.68
N ALA A 66 6.88 51.63 -1.58
CA ALA A 66 5.46 51.93 -1.83
C ALA A 66 4.59 50.89 -1.13
N GLY A 67 4.28 51.12 0.14
CA GLY A 67 3.66 50.18 1.09
C GLY A 67 2.23 49.70 0.80
N ASP A 68 1.78 49.69 -0.45
CA ASP A 68 0.56 48.98 -0.87
C ASP A 68 0.56 48.76 -2.40
N LEU A 69 0.69 47.51 -2.85
CA LEU A 69 0.37 47.18 -4.25
C LEU A 69 -0.33 45.81 -4.40
N SER A 70 -1.62 45.92 -4.71
CA SER A 70 -2.48 45.11 -5.60
C SER A 70 -2.06 43.66 -5.92
N ALA A 71 -3.02 42.74 -5.76
CA ALA A 71 -2.91 41.33 -6.13
C ALA A 71 -2.43 41.09 -7.59
N ALA A 72 -2.63 42.05 -8.50
CA ALA A 72 -2.15 41.96 -9.88
C ALA A 72 -0.61 41.97 -9.97
N THR A 73 0.08 42.75 -9.13
CA THR A 73 1.55 42.85 -9.15
C THR A 73 2.25 41.64 -8.53
N LYS A 74 1.62 40.96 -7.55
CA LYS A 74 2.12 39.67 -7.06
C LYS A 74 1.98 38.58 -8.12
N ALA A 75 0.85 38.52 -8.82
CA ALA A 75 0.63 37.56 -9.90
C ALA A 75 1.64 37.73 -11.05
N THR A 76 1.95 38.98 -11.46
CA THR A 76 2.98 39.22 -12.47
C THR A 76 4.39 38.90 -11.98
N THR A 77 4.67 39.08 -10.68
CA THR A 77 5.97 38.74 -10.08
C THR A 77 6.15 37.22 -9.99
N ASP A 78 5.11 36.48 -9.61
CA ASP A 78 5.12 35.03 -9.56
C ASP A 78 5.20 34.43 -10.98
N GLU A 79 4.53 35.03 -11.98
CA GLU A 79 4.66 34.60 -13.38
C GLU A 79 6.08 34.87 -13.92
N LEU A 80 6.69 36.01 -13.55
CA LEU A 80 8.07 36.32 -13.94
C LEU A 80 9.09 35.39 -13.26
N LEU A 81 8.90 35.06 -11.97
CA LEU A 81 9.72 34.07 -11.27
C LEU A 81 9.55 32.67 -11.85
N ALA A 82 8.33 32.29 -12.23
CA ALA A 82 8.06 31.03 -12.92
C ALA A 82 8.76 30.98 -14.29
N ARG A 83 8.67 32.05 -15.09
CA ARG A 83 9.41 32.17 -16.36
C ARG A 83 10.92 32.16 -16.15
N GLN A 84 11.42 32.76 -15.07
CA GLN A 84 12.84 32.73 -14.72
C GLN A 84 13.31 31.30 -14.37
N SER A 85 12.52 30.54 -13.61
CA SER A 85 12.86 29.15 -13.29
C SER A 85 12.84 28.26 -14.54
N ALA A 86 11.93 28.52 -15.47
CA ALA A 86 11.85 27.81 -16.74
C ALA A 86 13.04 28.15 -17.66
N THR A 87 13.47 29.41 -17.70
CA THR A 87 14.67 29.80 -18.46
C THR A 87 15.96 29.30 -17.82
N MET A 88 16.05 29.20 -16.48
CA MET A 88 17.18 28.55 -15.81
C MET A 88 17.28 27.07 -16.18
N LYS A 89 16.15 26.34 -16.19
CA LYS A 89 16.12 24.96 -16.68
C LYS A 89 16.55 24.84 -18.14
N ALA A 90 16.03 25.69 -19.02
CA ALA A 90 16.41 25.67 -20.43
C ALA A 90 17.91 25.97 -20.64
N VAL A 91 18.52 26.79 -19.79
CA VAL A 91 19.96 27.08 -19.81
C VAL A 91 20.78 25.91 -19.28
N ASP A 92 20.33 25.21 -18.24
CA ASP A 92 20.99 24.00 -17.76
C ASP A 92 20.90 22.85 -18.79
N ASP A 93 19.75 22.70 -19.46
CA ASP A 93 19.59 21.76 -20.57
C ASP A 93 20.50 22.11 -21.76
N LEU A 94 20.65 23.41 -22.07
CA LEU A 94 21.60 23.89 -23.08
C LEU A 94 23.06 23.66 -22.67
N LYS A 95 23.42 23.83 -21.39
CA LYS A 95 24.76 23.49 -20.89
C LYS A 95 25.02 21.99 -21.02
N ALA A 96 24.06 21.14 -20.66
CA ALA A 96 24.17 19.70 -20.82
C ALA A 96 24.33 19.29 -22.30
N LEU A 97 23.62 19.96 -23.21
CA LEU A 97 23.78 19.76 -24.64
C LEU A 97 25.14 20.25 -25.16
N VAL A 98 25.65 21.38 -24.65
CA VAL A 98 26.97 21.92 -25.03
C VAL A 98 28.10 21.04 -24.47
N GLU A 99 28.02 20.56 -23.23
CA GLU A 99 28.95 19.56 -22.68
C GLU A 99 28.86 18.23 -23.47
N GLY A 100 27.66 17.85 -23.89
CA GLY A 100 27.42 16.73 -24.81
C GLY A 100 28.01 16.94 -26.21
N VAL A 101 28.17 18.19 -26.65
CA VAL A 101 28.80 18.55 -27.93
C VAL A 101 30.32 18.67 -27.76
N GLU A 102 30.83 19.18 -26.64
CA GLU A 102 32.26 19.19 -26.31
C GLU A 102 32.82 17.77 -26.17
N THR A 103 32.09 16.88 -25.48
CA THR A 103 32.45 15.45 -25.38
C THR A 103 32.45 14.77 -26.74
N LYS A 104 31.43 15.02 -27.58
CA LYS A 104 31.43 14.54 -28.97
C LYS A 104 32.54 15.15 -29.82
N THR A 105 32.93 16.40 -29.57
CA THR A 105 34.03 17.06 -30.29
C THR A 105 35.40 16.56 -29.82
N LEU A 106 35.55 16.20 -28.54
CA LEU A 106 36.70 15.50 -27.98
C LEU A 106 36.80 14.07 -28.54
N GLU A 107 35.69 13.34 -28.64
CA GLU A 107 35.64 12.02 -29.25
C GLU A 107 35.96 12.09 -30.76
N ILE A 108 35.38 13.04 -31.49
CA ILE A 108 35.65 13.26 -32.91
C ILE A 108 37.10 13.73 -33.13
N SER A 109 37.66 14.59 -32.28
CA SER A 109 39.07 15.01 -32.38
C SER A 109 40.04 13.89 -32.01
N GLN A 110 39.70 13.01 -31.07
CA GLN A 110 40.44 11.76 -30.82
C GLN A 110 40.34 10.79 -32.01
N GLN A 111 39.18 10.75 -32.68
CA GLN A 111 38.96 9.94 -33.88
C GLN A 111 39.67 10.50 -35.14
N VAL A 112 39.88 11.82 -35.21
CA VAL A 112 40.59 12.50 -36.31
C VAL A 112 42.10 12.55 -36.07
N ALA A 113 42.56 12.70 -34.82
CA ALA A 113 43.98 12.57 -34.45
C ALA A 113 44.50 11.13 -34.62
N ALA A 114 43.61 10.14 -34.61
CA ALA A 114 43.90 8.74 -34.93
C ALA A 114 43.89 8.42 -36.44
N GLY A 115 43.61 9.38 -37.32
CA GLY A 115 43.61 9.18 -38.77
C GLY A 115 42.42 8.34 -39.25
N GLY A 116 41.55 8.96 -40.04
CA GLY A 116 40.32 8.34 -40.54
C GLY A 116 40.52 6.96 -41.17
N GLY A 117 39.88 5.96 -40.58
CA GLY A 117 39.81 4.60 -41.09
C GLY A 117 39.08 3.70 -40.10
N SER A 118 37.83 3.38 -40.41
CA SER A 118 37.04 2.35 -39.74
C SER A 118 37.88 1.13 -39.35
N SER A 119 38.11 0.94 -38.04
CA SER A 119 38.58 -0.34 -37.53
C SER A 119 37.88 -0.66 -36.22
N LYS A 120 37.10 -1.74 -36.26
CA LYS A 120 36.70 -2.51 -35.09
C LYS A 120 37.94 -2.66 -34.21
N SER A 121 37.82 -2.38 -32.91
CA SER A 121 38.84 -2.76 -31.91
C SER A 121 39.16 -4.24 -32.08
N SER A 122 40.20 -4.52 -32.86
CA SER A 122 40.66 -5.87 -33.13
C SER A 122 41.46 -6.29 -31.93
N VAL A 123 41.08 -7.42 -31.34
CA VAL A 123 41.86 -8.13 -30.31
C VAL A 123 43.32 -8.12 -30.76
N MET A 124 44.16 -7.38 -30.05
CA MET A 124 45.59 -7.33 -30.36
C MET A 124 46.13 -8.73 -30.12
N SER A 125 46.71 -9.34 -31.17
CA SER A 125 47.41 -10.60 -30.98
C SER A 125 48.59 -10.39 -30.05
N LEU A 126 49.05 -11.46 -29.38
CA LEU A 126 50.26 -11.45 -28.55
C LEU A 126 51.45 -10.77 -29.25
N GLY A 127 51.56 -10.90 -30.58
CA GLY A 127 52.60 -10.23 -31.36
C GLY A 127 52.45 -8.70 -31.43
N GLN A 128 51.23 -8.17 -31.45
CA GLN A 128 50.96 -6.73 -31.52
C GLN A 128 51.11 -6.03 -30.16
N ALA A 129 50.72 -6.68 -29.06
CA ALA A 129 50.95 -6.14 -27.71
C ALA A 129 52.46 -6.05 -27.38
N VAL A 130 53.23 -7.03 -27.84
CA VAL A 130 54.70 -7.07 -27.68
C VAL A 130 55.41 -5.99 -28.51
N LEU A 131 54.86 -5.60 -29.65
CA LEU A 131 55.38 -4.46 -30.44
C LEU A 131 55.01 -3.10 -29.84
N ALA A 132 53.85 -2.99 -29.19
CA ALA A 132 53.39 -1.73 -28.60
C ALA A 132 54.08 -1.39 -27.27
N GLU A 133 54.28 -2.36 -26.37
CA GLU A 133 54.94 -2.13 -25.06
C GLU A 133 56.37 -2.68 -24.98
N GLY A 134 56.72 -3.67 -25.81
CA GLY A 134 57.98 -4.39 -25.73
C GLY A 134 59.10 -3.82 -26.60
N ALA A 135 58.85 -2.81 -27.44
CA ALA A 135 59.82 -2.31 -28.42
C ALA A 135 61.16 -1.88 -27.79
N ASP A 136 61.15 -1.28 -26.61
CA ASP A 136 62.37 -0.83 -25.92
C ASP A 136 63.04 -1.95 -25.10
N ARG A 137 62.25 -2.91 -24.60
CA ARG A 137 62.76 -4.08 -23.85
C ARG A 137 63.37 -5.14 -24.77
N ILE A 138 62.87 -5.25 -26.00
CA ILE A 138 63.37 -6.17 -27.03
C ILE A 138 64.66 -5.67 -27.69
N LYS A 139 64.80 -4.35 -27.92
CA LYS A 139 66.02 -3.76 -28.49
C LYS A 139 67.25 -3.90 -27.60
N THR A 140 67.05 -4.01 -26.29
CA THR A 140 68.14 -4.09 -25.29
C THR A 140 68.49 -5.54 -24.92
N TYR A 141 67.82 -6.52 -25.51
CA TYR A 141 67.91 -7.92 -25.11
C TYR A 141 69.11 -8.63 -25.76
N LYS A 142 70.11 -8.99 -24.95
CA LYS A 142 71.29 -9.78 -25.36
C LYS A 142 71.37 -11.11 -24.59
N GLY A 143 70.31 -11.91 -24.71
CA GLY A 143 70.25 -13.31 -24.25
C GLY A 143 69.69 -13.50 -22.83
N GLY A 144 68.85 -14.54 -22.65
CA GLY A 144 68.16 -14.88 -21.41
C GLY A 144 66.76 -15.47 -21.66
N THR A 145 65.86 -15.45 -20.66
CA THR A 145 64.40 -15.62 -20.84
C THR A 145 63.69 -14.30 -20.52
N LEU A 146 62.89 -13.78 -21.46
CA LEU A 146 62.12 -12.54 -21.29
C LEU A 146 60.70 -12.89 -20.84
N SER A 147 60.34 -12.53 -19.60
CA SER A 147 58.96 -12.61 -19.11
C SER A 147 58.26 -11.27 -19.30
N LEU A 148 57.17 -11.30 -20.07
CA LEU A 148 56.26 -10.17 -20.31
C LEU A 148 54.97 -10.48 -19.54
N THR A 149 54.74 -9.77 -18.45
CA THR A 149 53.53 -9.94 -17.64
C THR A 149 52.40 -9.13 -18.26
N ILE A 150 51.42 -9.82 -18.87
CA ILE A 150 50.20 -9.18 -19.37
C ILE A 150 49.35 -8.78 -18.16
N GLN A 151 49.30 -7.50 -17.80
CA GLN A 151 48.44 -6.98 -16.74
C GLN A 151 47.08 -6.55 -17.31
N ASN A 152 46.29 -7.49 -17.82
CA ASN A 152 44.84 -7.25 -17.93
C ASN A 152 44.21 -7.64 -16.59
N ALA A 153 43.98 -6.66 -15.72
CA ALA A 153 43.23 -6.89 -14.49
C ALA A 153 41.80 -7.34 -14.85
N VAL A 154 41.44 -8.55 -14.43
CA VAL A 154 40.06 -9.06 -14.52
C VAL A 154 39.24 -8.38 -13.43
N THR A 155 38.64 -7.25 -13.76
CA THR A 155 37.83 -6.44 -12.85
C THR A 155 36.33 -6.65 -13.09
N THR A 156 35.50 -6.08 -12.23
CA THR A 156 34.04 -6.04 -12.36
C THR A 156 33.55 -5.19 -13.56
N ALA A 157 34.46 -4.54 -14.29
CA ALA A 157 34.13 -3.77 -15.47
C ALA A 157 33.67 -4.66 -16.64
N SER A 158 32.77 -4.11 -17.46
CA SER A 158 32.25 -4.76 -18.67
C SER A 158 33.40 -5.12 -19.61
N GLY A 159 33.45 -6.40 -20.03
CA GLY A 159 34.47 -6.93 -20.93
C GLY A 159 35.65 -7.68 -20.29
N SER A 160 35.72 -7.80 -18.96
CA SER A 160 36.82 -8.49 -18.27
C SER A 160 36.35 -9.68 -17.41
N GLY A 161 35.48 -9.43 -16.41
CA GLY A 161 34.90 -10.48 -15.55
C GLY A 161 33.48 -10.18 -15.05
N GLY A 162 32.96 -8.96 -15.26
CA GLY A 162 31.63 -8.54 -14.81
C GLY A 162 30.47 -9.36 -15.40
N GLY A 163 30.62 -9.92 -16.60
CA GLY A 163 29.59 -10.77 -17.22
C GLY A 163 29.45 -12.18 -16.61
N LEU A 164 30.37 -12.58 -15.73
CA LEU A 164 30.30 -13.82 -14.95
C LEU A 164 29.75 -13.59 -13.53
N ILE A 165 29.52 -12.33 -13.16
CA ILE A 165 28.97 -11.97 -11.86
C ILE A 165 27.46 -12.08 -11.97
N TYR A 166 26.91 -13.18 -11.45
CA TYR A 166 25.48 -13.30 -11.23
C TYR A 166 25.11 -12.47 -10.00
N HIS A 167 24.08 -11.64 -10.14
CA HIS A 167 23.44 -11.04 -8.99
C HIS A 167 22.53 -12.10 -8.36
N GLU A 168 22.69 -12.36 -7.06
CA GLU A 168 21.71 -13.15 -6.33
C GLU A 168 20.41 -12.34 -6.26
N GLU A 169 19.40 -12.79 -6.99
CA GLU A 169 18.03 -12.31 -6.84
C GLU A 169 17.32 -13.17 -5.79
N GLU A 170 16.66 -12.51 -4.85
CA GLU A 170 15.81 -13.19 -3.88
C GLU A 170 14.64 -13.83 -4.64
N ARG A 171 14.61 -15.17 -4.65
CA ARG A 171 13.61 -15.93 -5.39
C ARG A 171 12.23 -15.94 -4.71
N GLU A 172 12.20 -15.73 -3.40
CA GLU A 172 10.95 -15.68 -2.65
C GLU A 172 10.37 -14.26 -2.67
N PRO A 173 9.13 -14.07 -3.15
CA PRO A 173 8.48 -12.77 -3.05
C PRO A 173 8.18 -12.45 -1.58
N VAL A 174 8.52 -11.23 -1.16
CA VAL A 174 8.11 -10.72 0.16
C VAL A 174 6.59 -10.56 0.18
N ARG A 175 5.91 -11.44 0.91
CA ARG A 175 4.44 -11.46 1.00
C ARG A 175 3.91 -10.24 1.75
N MET A 176 2.71 -9.80 1.39
CA MET A 176 1.98 -8.84 2.21
C MET A 176 1.65 -9.44 3.59
N PRO A 177 1.57 -8.62 4.64
CA PRO A 177 1.29 -9.12 5.98
C PRO A 177 -0.08 -9.79 6.06
N ARG A 178 -0.10 -11.07 6.44
CA ARG A 178 -1.32 -11.81 6.75
C ARG A 178 -1.68 -11.59 8.22
N ARG A 179 -2.91 -11.13 8.48
CA ARG A 179 -3.41 -10.99 9.85
C ARG A 179 -3.75 -12.37 10.40
N ARG A 180 -3.58 -12.56 11.71
CA ARG A 180 -4.05 -13.77 12.37
C ARG A 180 -5.58 -13.72 12.47
N LEU A 181 -6.24 -14.70 11.88
CA LEU A 181 -7.69 -14.87 11.95
C LEU A 181 -8.01 -15.72 13.18
N LEU A 182 -8.83 -15.18 14.08
CA LEU A 182 -9.03 -15.72 15.43
C LEU A 182 -10.48 -16.11 15.69
N VAL A 183 -11.43 -15.42 15.05
CA VAL A 183 -12.85 -15.51 15.43
C VAL A 183 -13.43 -16.90 15.17
N ARG A 184 -13.03 -17.54 14.06
CA ARG A 184 -13.48 -18.90 13.73
C ARG A 184 -13.15 -19.90 14.84
N ASN A 185 -11.99 -19.78 15.48
CA ASN A 185 -11.54 -20.71 16.52
C ASN A 185 -12.29 -20.53 17.85
N LEU A 186 -13.01 -19.41 18.02
CA LEU A 186 -13.84 -19.16 19.20
C LEU A 186 -15.21 -19.84 19.10
N LEU A 187 -15.61 -20.27 17.89
CA LEU A 187 -16.88 -20.92 17.65
C LEU A 187 -16.78 -22.44 17.81
N MET A 188 -17.90 -23.07 18.16
CA MET A 188 -17.95 -24.53 18.19
C MET A 188 -17.87 -25.08 16.76
N PRO A 189 -16.87 -25.94 16.43
CA PRO A 189 -16.77 -26.52 15.10
C PRO A 189 -17.80 -27.64 14.89
N GLY A 190 -18.32 -27.72 13.68
CA GLY A 190 -19.24 -28.75 13.23
C GLY A 190 -19.01 -29.05 11.74
N ARG A 191 -19.38 -30.25 11.31
CA ARG A 191 -19.39 -30.63 9.88
C ARG A 191 -20.80 -31.00 9.47
N THR A 192 -21.17 -30.68 8.23
CA THR A 192 -22.46 -31.06 7.65
C THR A 192 -22.26 -31.59 6.24
N ASN A 193 -23.08 -32.56 5.82
CA ASN A 193 -23.14 -33.02 4.42
C ASN A 193 -24.38 -32.52 3.68
N SER A 194 -25.31 -31.88 4.40
CA SER A 194 -26.56 -31.34 3.87
C SER A 194 -26.37 -29.93 3.29
N ASP A 195 -27.31 -29.46 2.46
CA ASP A 195 -27.39 -28.08 1.97
C ASP A 195 -28.02 -27.12 3.00
N GLN A 196 -28.70 -27.66 4.01
CA GLN A 196 -29.30 -26.91 5.11
C GLN A 196 -29.08 -27.61 6.45
N VAL A 197 -28.94 -26.81 7.50
CA VAL A 197 -28.84 -27.24 8.89
C VAL A 197 -30.11 -26.83 9.61
N HIS A 198 -30.92 -27.81 10.00
CA HIS A 198 -32.06 -27.60 10.88
C HIS A 198 -31.62 -27.70 12.32
N TYR A 199 -31.92 -26.69 13.13
CA TYR A 199 -31.74 -26.75 14.58
C TYR A 199 -32.99 -26.26 15.30
N ARG A 200 -33.12 -26.65 16.55
CA ARG A 200 -34.23 -26.25 17.41
C ARG A 200 -33.66 -25.37 18.51
N LYS A 201 -34.28 -24.22 18.73
CA LYS A 201 -33.94 -23.29 19.81
C LYS A 201 -35.07 -23.28 20.82
N GLN A 202 -34.74 -23.27 22.10
CA GLN A 202 -35.74 -22.99 23.13
C GLN A 202 -35.94 -21.47 23.18
N VAL A 203 -37.18 -21.01 23.03
CA VAL A 203 -37.53 -19.58 22.98
C VAL A 203 -38.22 -19.14 24.26
N LEU A 204 -38.99 -20.03 24.89
CA LEU A 204 -39.73 -19.72 26.11
C LEU A 204 -39.37 -20.72 27.21
N ARG A 205 -39.09 -20.17 28.40
CA ARG A 205 -38.97 -20.92 29.65
C ARG A 205 -39.55 -20.07 30.78
N THR A 206 -40.81 -20.32 31.11
CA THR A 206 -41.48 -19.70 32.27
C THR A 206 -41.59 -20.77 33.35
N SER A 207 -40.93 -20.55 34.50
CA SER A 207 -41.02 -21.48 35.63
C SER A 207 -42.16 -21.07 36.56
N GLY A 208 -43.13 -21.96 36.73
CA GLY A 208 -44.15 -21.86 37.79
C GLY A 208 -43.74 -22.57 39.09
N ALA A 209 -42.49 -23.03 39.18
CA ALA A 209 -42.00 -23.78 40.33
C ALA A 209 -41.90 -22.89 41.58
N GLY A 210 -42.57 -23.31 42.66
CA GLY A 210 -42.54 -22.67 43.96
C GLY A 210 -42.93 -23.66 45.06
N MET A 211 -42.77 -23.28 46.32
CA MET A 211 -43.25 -24.07 47.44
C MET A 211 -44.77 -23.97 47.49
N VAL A 212 -45.47 -25.11 47.46
CA VAL A 212 -46.94 -25.16 47.42
C VAL A 212 -47.44 -25.74 48.73
N ALA A 213 -48.36 -25.03 49.39
CA ALA A 213 -49.03 -25.51 50.59
C ALA A 213 -50.03 -26.63 50.25
N GLU A 214 -50.35 -27.47 51.24
CA GLU A 214 -51.36 -28.52 51.09
C GLU A 214 -52.68 -27.91 50.59
N THR A 215 -53.34 -28.56 49.63
CA THR A 215 -54.60 -28.16 48.96
C THR A 215 -54.55 -26.97 47.97
N THR A 216 -53.39 -26.39 47.67
CA THR A 216 -53.27 -25.31 46.66
C THR A 216 -52.76 -25.85 45.30
N PRO A 217 -53.28 -25.37 44.15
CA PRO A 217 -52.73 -25.76 42.85
C PRO A 217 -51.31 -25.20 42.65
N SER A 218 -50.43 -26.03 42.09
CA SER A 218 -49.07 -25.64 41.71
C SER A 218 -49.09 -24.67 40.52
N GLY A 219 -48.09 -23.78 40.45
CA GLY A 219 -47.89 -22.92 39.28
C GLY A 219 -47.58 -23.74 38.03
N ALA A 220 -48.12 -23.31 36.88
CA ALA A 220 -47.84 -23.92 35.59
C ALA A 220 -46.49 -23.42 35.05
N SER A 221 -45.66 -24.34 34.56
CA SER A 221 -44.44 -24.02 33.83
C SER A 221 -44.67 -24.16 32.34
N GLU A 222 -44.20 -23.19 31.55
CA GLU A 222 -44.36 -23.16 30.10
C GLU A 222 -43.00 -23.24 29.40
N PHE A 223 -42.91 -24.08 28.38
CA PHE A 223 -41.71 -24.25 27.57
C PHE A 223 -42.09 -24.16 26.08
N GLY A 224 -41.33 -23.37 25.32
CA GLY A 224 -41.53 -23.18 23.89
C GLY A 224 -40.26 -23.43 23.10
N TRP A 225 -40.37 -24.15 21.99
CA TRP A 225 -39.26 -24.40 21.07
C TRP A 225 -39.63 -23.93 19.66
N ASP A 226 -38.66 -23.37 18.96
CA ASP A 226 -38.78 -22.95 17.58
C ASP A 226 -37.78 -23.71 16.70
N LYS A 227 -38.17 -23.99 15.45
CA LYS A 227 -37.33 -24.66 14.46
C LYS A 227 -36.72 -23.60 13.55
N ALA A 228 -35.42 -23.39 13.68
CA ALA A 228 -34.66 -22.54 12.79
C ALA A 228 -33.97 -23.37 11.71
N VAL A 229 -33.77 -22.76 10.54
CA VAL A 229 -33.12 -23.39 9.39
C VAL A 229 -32.07 -22.43 8.87
N GLU A 230 -30.83 -22.89 8.81
CA GLU A 230 -29.72 -22.14 8.22
C GLU A 230 -29.24 -22.85 6.97
N ARG A 231 -29.08 -22.08 5.88
CA ARG A 231 -28.68 -22.61 4.58
C ARG A 231 -27.17 -22.54 4.45
N VAL A 232 -26.57 -23.55 3.81
CA VAL A 232 -25.15 -23.53 3.47
C VAL A 232 -24.91 -22.50 2.37
N LYS A 233 -24.08 -21.50 2.67
CA LYS A 233 -23.63 -20.45 1.76
C LYS A 233 -22.27 -20.77 1.17
N LYS A 234 -21.92 -20.07 0.09
CA LYS A 234 -20.67 -20.28 -0.66
C LYS A 234 -19.87 -18.99 -0.70
N ILE A 235 -18.62 -19.06 -0.25
CA ILE A 235 -17.63 -18.01 -0.42
C ILE A 235 -16.67 -18.48 -1.51
N ALA A 236 -16.44 -17.68 -2.53
CA ALA A 236 -15.54 -18.04 -3.63
C ALA A 236 -14.87 -16.81 -4.22
N THR A 237 -13.63 -16.98 -4.66
CA THR A 237 -12.87 -15.99 -5.41
C THR A 237 -12.15 -16.69 -6.56
N HIS A 238 -11.81 -15.95 -7.61
CA HIS A 238 -11.04 -16.47 -8.72
C HIS A 238 -10.04 -15.43 -9.21
N THR A 239 -8.97 -15.91 -9.82
CA THR A 239 -7.98 -15.10 -10.52
C THR A 239 -7.55 -15.81 -11.80
N ASN A 240 -7.16 -15.04 -12.81
CA ASN A 240 -6.68 -15.57 -14.08
C ASN A 240 -5.17 -15.30 -14.18
N ILE A 241 -4.42 -16.29 -14.64
CA ILE A 241 -2.96 -16.26 -14.73
C ILE A 241 -2.57 -16.79 -16.11
N SER A 242 -1.57 -16.21 -16.76
CA SER A 242 -1.06 -16.74 -18.04
C SER A 242 -0.38 -18.10 -17.85
N GLU A 243 -0.57 -19.02 -18.79
CA GLU A 243 0.09 -20.33 -18.80
C GLU A 243 1.61 -20.21 -18.84
N GLU A 244 2.14 -19.26 -19.62
CA GLU A 244 3.58 -18.98 -19.69
C GLU A 244 4.13 -18.55 -18.33
N ALA A 245 3.44 -17.62 -17.65
CA ALA A 245 3.85 -17.16 -16.32
C ALA A 245 3.85 -18.27 -15.27
N LEU A 246 2.94 -19.24 -15.38
CA LEU A 246 2.90 -20.39 -14.48
C LEU A 246 4.03 -21.40 -14.79
N ALA A 247 4.38 -21.56 -16.07
CA ALA A 247 5.45 -22.45 -16.51
C ALA A 247 6.85 -21.91 -16.18
N ASP A 248 7.03 -20.59 -16.25
CA ASP A 248 8.32 -19.94 -16.00
C ASP A 248 8.61 -19.71 -14.51
N ALA A 249 7.59 -19.74 -13.66
CA ALA A 249 7.70 -19.46 -12.23
C ALA A 249 7.08 -20.56 -11.35
N ASP A 250 7.87 -21.60 -11.05
CA ASP A 250 7.47 -22.74 -10.20
C ASP A 250 6.84 -22.33 -8.85
N GLN A 251 7.26 -21.19 -8.27
CA GLN A 251 6.77 -20.71 -6.97
C GLN A 251 5.43 -19.97 -7.07
N LEU A 252 5.06 -19.46 -8.26
CA LEU A 252 3.88 -18.60 -8.45
C LEU A 252 2.58 -19.34 -8.10
N GLN A 253 2.49 -20.63 -8.45
CA GLN A 253 1.32 -21.44 -8.14
C GLN A 253 1.06 -21.55 -6.63
N SER A 254 2.10 -21.82 -5.86
CA SER A 254 2.00 -21.98 -4.41
C SER A 254 1.70 -20.66 -3.71
N GLU A 255 2.21 -19.54 -4.25
CA GLU A 255 1.93 -18.21 -3.73
C GLU A 255 0.46 -17.85 -3.91
N ILE A 256 -0.06 -18.03 -5.13
CA ILE A 256 -1.44 -17.70 -5.46
C ILE A 256 -2.41 -18.62 -4.71
N ASP A 257 -2.12 -19.92 -4.59
CA ASP A 257 -2.93 -20.82 -3.74
C ASP A 257 -2.99 -20.32 -2.28
N GLY A 258 -1.83 -19.94 -1.72
CA GLY A 258 -1.76 -19.40 -0.36
C GLY A 258 -2.57 -18.11 -0.18
N GLU A 259 -2.48 -17.18 -1.13
CA GLU A 259 -3.23 -15.92 -1.08
C GLU A 259 -4.74 -16.11 -1.29
N LEU A 260 -5.14 -16.94 -2.25
CA LEU A 260 -6.57 -17.21 -2.48
C LEU A 260 -7.23 -17.85 -1.26
N ARG A 261 -6.54 -18.77 -0.57
CA ARG A 261 -7.03 -19.35 0.69
C ARG A 261 -7.17 -18.29 1.78
N TYR A 262 -6.15 -17.45 1.94
CA TYR A 262 -6.18 -16.38 2.93
C TYR A 262 -7.31 -15.36 2.67
N LEU A 263 -7.57 -15.00 1.40
CA LEU A 263 -8.68 -14.11 1.03
C LEU A 263 -10.05 -14.71 1.38
N ILE A 264 -10.22 -16.02 1.19
CA ILE A 264 -11.45 -16.72 1.61
C ILE A 264 -11.59 -16.69 3.12
N ASP A 265 -10.53 -17.01 3.86
CA ASP A 265 -10.58 -17.03 5.32
C ASP A 265 -10.84 -15.61 5.89
N LEU A 266 -10.35 -14.57 5.22
CA LEU A 266 -10.59 -13.17 5.59
C LEU A 266 -12.06 -12.77 5.36
N GLU A 267 -12.64 -13.13 4.21
CA GLU A 267 -14.06 -12.86 3.94
C GLU A 267 -14.98 -13.71 4.83
N GLU A 268 -14.57 -14.94 5.13
CA GLU A 268 -15.24 -15.79 6.12
C GLU A 268 -15.32 -15.11 7.49
N GLU A 269 -14.21 -14.57 8.01
CA GLU A 269 -14.22 -13.90 9.30
C GLU A 269 -15.16 -12.68 9.31
N LYS A 270 -15.18 -11.89 8.22
CA LYS A 270 -16.12 -10.77 8.06
C LYS A 270 -17.57 -11.21 8.12
N GLN A 271 -17.91 -12.28 7.40
CA GLN A 271 -19.27 -12.81 7.37
C GLN A 271 -19.67 -13.42 8.73
N ILE A 272 -18.74 -14.06 9.44
CA ILE A 272 -18.98 -14.54 10.81
C ILE A 272 -19.29 -13.38 11.75
N VAL A 273 -18.50 -12.31 11.72
CA VAL A 273 -18.68 -11.18 12.65
C VAL A 273 -19.89 -10.32 12.27
N ALA A 274 -19.94 -9.84 11.03
CA ALA A 274 -20.82 -8.77 10.58
C ALA A 274 -21.74 -9.15 9.39
N GLY A 275 -21.93 -10.44 9.09
CA GLY A 275 -22.85 -10.88 8.05
C GLY A 275 -24.30 -10.40 8.30
N ASP A 276 -24.96 -9.90 7.26
CA ASP A 276 -26.30 -9.32 7.35
C ASP A 276 -27.44 -10.37 7.29
N GLY A 277 -27.13 -11.63 6.95
CA GLY A 277 -28.10 -12.70 6.76
C GLY A 277 -29.04 -12.52 5.55
N VAL A 278 -28.77 -11.55 4.66
CA VAL A 278 -29.60 -11.26 3.49
C VAL A 278 -29.02 -11.90 2.23
N GLY A 279 -29.88 -12.52 1.42
CA GLY A 279 -29.47 -13.14 0.16
C GLY A 279 -28.51 -14.31 0.39
N GLU A 280 -27.26 -14.16 -0.04
CA GLU A 280 -26.21 -15.19 0.06
C GLU A 280 -25.20 -14.96 1.20
N ASN A 281 -25.35 -13.87 1.96
CA ASN A 281 -24.52 -13.61 3.13
C ASN A 281 -24.90 -14.51 4.30
N LEU A 282 -23.94 -14.72 5.21
CA LEU A 282 -24.19 -15.43 6.46
C LEU A 282 -24.90 -14.52 7.47
N THR A 283 -25.62 -15.12 8.39
CA THR A 283 -26.16 -14.40 9.56
C THR A 283 -25.04 -14.18 10.57
N GLY A 284 -24.49 -12.97 10.67
CA GLY A 284 -23.35 -12.65 11.53
C GLY A 284 -23.69 -12.57 13.02
N LEU A 285 -22.67 -12.69 13.87
CA LEU A 285 -22.77 -12.62 15.33
C LEU A 285 -23.35 -11.28 15.79
N LEU A 286 -22.88 -10.16 15.22
CA LEU A 286 -23.39 -8.82 15.54
C LEU A 286 -24.83 -8.62 15.11
N THR A 287 -25.29 -9.28 14.06
CA THR A 287 -26.67 -9.11 13.57
C THR A 287 -27.67 -9.72 14.54
N GLN A 288 -27.34 -10.86 15.16
CA GLN A 288 -28.22 -11.56 16.10
C GLN A 288 -27.97 -11.22 17.57
N ALA A 289 -26.80 -10.69 17.94
CA ALA A 289 -26.51 -10.35 19.31
C ALA A 289 -27.45 -9.23 19.83
N PRO A 290 -28.04 -9.40 21.03
CA PRO A 290 -28.86 -8.36 21.65
C PRO A 290 -28.02 -7.11 21.95
N ALA A 291 -28.68 -5.96 21.85
CA ALA A 291 -28.05 -4.68 22.16
C ALA A 291 -27.76 -4.54 23.66
N PHE A 292 -26.66 -3.86 23.95
CA PHE A 292 -26.27 -3.50 25.30
C PHE A 292 -27.30 -2.60 25.98
N VAL A 293 -27.67 -2.95 27.20
CA VAL A 293 -28.51 -2.12 28.08
C VAL A 293 -27.75 -1.89 29.38
N ALA A 294 -27.48 -0.63 29.68
CA ALA A 294 -26.81 -0.28 30.92
C ALA A 294 -27.70 -0.60 32.12
N ALA A 295 -27.20 -1.40 33.05
CA ALA A 295 -27.88 -1.68 34.31
C ALA A 295 -28.04 -0.39 35.14
N ALA A 296 -29.25 -0.14 35.65
CA ALA A 296 -29.56 1.06 36.41
C ALA A 296 -28.72 1.15 37.71
N GLY A 297 -28.23 2.35 38.01
CA GLY A 297 -27.52 2.63 39.27
C GLY A 297 -26.02 2.28 39.29
N LEU A 298 -25.46 1.75 38.19
CA LEU A 298 -24.03 1.49 38.05
C LEU A 298 -23.33 2.52 37.16
N PRO A 299 -22.05 2.85 37.42
CA PRO A 299 -21.30 3.79 36.60
C PRO A 299 -21.10 3.22 35.19
N ASN A 300 -21.31 4.05 34.17
CA ASN A 300 -21.15 3.71 32.76
C ASN A 300 -20.44 4.86 32.02
N ALA A 301 -19.38 5.39 32.63
CA ALA A 301 -18.67 6.57 32.13
C ALA A 301 -17.48 6.21 31.24
N ASN A 302 -16.83 5.06 31.49
CA ASN A 302 -15.64 4.64 30.77
C ASN A 302 -15.87 3.39 29.92
N ARG A 303 -14.96 3.15 28.96
CA ARG A 303 -14.97 1.94 28.10
C ARG A 303 -14.88 0.66 28.94
N ILE A 304 -14.03 0.65 29.96
CA ILE A 304 -13.84 -0.48 30.87
C ILE A 304 -15.14 -0.81 31.64
N ASP A 305 -15.84 0.22 32.13
CA ASP A 305 -17.10 0.05 32.86
C ASP A 305 -18.18 -0.54 31.95
N ARG A 306 -18.27 -0.02 30.72
CA ARG A 306 -19.25 -0.50 29.73
C ARG A 306 -19.05 -1.98 29.40
N LEU A 307 -17.80 -2.42 29.20
CA LEU A 307 -17.50 -3.84 28.99
C LEU A 307 -17.81 -4.68 30.23
N ARG A 308 -17.59 -4.15 31.46
CA ARG A 308 -17.97 -4.86 32.69
C ARG A 308 -19.48 -5.04 32.83
N LEU A 309 -20.25 -4.03 32.43
CA LEU A 309 -21.71 -4.08 32.42
C LEU A 309 -22.23 -5.02 31.32
N ALA A 310 -21.56 -5.09 30.17
CA ALA A 310 -21.88 -6.06 29.14
C ALA A 310 -21.69 -7.50 29.64
N LEU A 311 -20.58 -7.77 30.34
CA LEU A 311 -20.37 -9.05 31.01
C LEU A 311 -21.47 -9.34 32.04
N LEU A 312 -21.91 -8.32 32.80
CA LEU A 312 -23.01 -8.46 33.75
C LEU A 312 -24.32 -8.87 33.05
N GLN A 313 -24.65 -8.23 31.92
CA GLN A 313 -25.87 -8.53 31.16
C GLN A 313 -25.88 -9.99 30.70
N VAL A 314 -24.77 -10.53 30.19
CA VAL A 314 -24.66 -11.96 29.83
C VAL A 314 -24.82 -12.86 31.06
N THR A 315 -24.24 -12.48 32.21
CA THR A 315 -24.37 -13.27 33.45
C THR A 315 -25.77 -13.26 34.05
N LEU A 316 -26.55 -12.20 33.84
CA LEU A 316 -27.95 -12.12 34.29
C LEU A 316 -28.87 -13.05 33.48
N GLU A 317 -28.45 -13.45 32.28
CA GLU A 317 -29.12 -14.45 31.44
C GLU A 317 -28.65 -15.89 31.74
N ASP A 318 -28.01 -16.13 32.89
CA ASP A 318 -27.43 -17.41 33.34
C ASP A 318 -26.30 -17.97 32.44
N TYR A 319 -25.66 -17.11 31.62
CA TYR A 319 -24.49 -17.50 30.81
C TYR A 319 -23.18 -17.02 31.43
N MET A 320 -22.11 -17.78 31.24
CA MET A 320 -20.77 -17.39 31.66
C MET A 320 -20.01 -16.82 30.46
N PRO A 321 -19.83 -15.49 30.33
CA PRO A 321 -19.07 -14.94 29.23
C PRO A 321 -17.61 -15.38 29.31
N ALA A 322 -16.97 -15.62 28.18
CA ALA A 322 -15.59 -16.13 28.09
C ALA A 322 -14.68 -15.16 27.34
N GLU A 323 -15.17 -14.57 26.25
CA GLU A 323 -14.39 -13.72 25.36
C GLU A 323 -14.96 -12.31 25.19
N ILE A 324 -14.07 -11.37 24.87
CA ILE A 324 -14.39 -10.00 24.47
C ILE A 324 -13.76 -9.77 23.09
N LEU A 325 -14.57 -9.46 22.09
CA LEU A 325 -14.13 -9.14 20.74
C LEU A 325 -14.06 -7.62 20.55
N LEU A 326 -12.89 -7.11 20.15
CA LEU A 326 -12.63 -5.68 19.96
C LEU A 326 -11.83 -5.41 18.68
N ASN A 327 -11.92 -4.19 18.18
CA ASN A 327 -10.92 -3.68 17.25
C ASN A 327 -9.60 -3.37 17.99
N PRO A 328 -8.41 -3.64 17.42
CA PRO A 328 -7.12 -3.30 18.03
C PRO A 328 -6.98 -1.82 18.44
N THR A 329 -7.62 -0.91 17.70
CA THR A 329 -7.62 0.53 18.02
C THR A 329 -8.37 0.81 19.32
N ASP A 330 -9.49 0.14 19.54
CA ASP A 330 -10.27 0.29 20.77
C ASP A 330 -9.57 -0.38 21.96
N TRP A 331 -8.89 -1.50 21.71
CA TRP A 331 -8.07 -2.16 22.74
C TRP A 331 -6.91 -1.26 23.18
N ALA A 332 -6.15 -0.70 22.25
CA ALA A 332 -5.11 0.27 22.56
C ALA A 332 -5.68 1.49 23.30
N ALA A 333 -6.90 1.94 22.96
CA ALA A 333 -7.54 3.05 23.64
C ALA A 333 -7.97 2.71 25.09
N ILE A 334 -8.14 1.44 25.44
CA ILE A 334 -8.37 0.96 26.81
C ILE A 334 -7.03 0.88 27.57
N GLU A 335 -5.97 0.36 26.95
CA GLU A 335 -4.63 0.28 27.55
C GLU A 335 -4.06 1.68 27.84
N LEU A 336 -4.29 2.63 26.94
CA LEU A 336 -3.83 4.01 27.10
C LEU A 336 -4.70 4.84 28.07
N GLN A 337 -5.74 4.24 28.67
CA GLN A 337 -6.59 4.96 29.61
C GLN A 337 -5.81 5.28 30.90
N LYS A 338 -5.74 6.57 31.26
CA LYS A 338 -5.06 7.07 32.46
C LYS A 338 -6.03 7.32 33.62
N VAL A 339 -5.54 7.23 34.86
CA VAL A 339 -6.36 7.36 36.09
C VAL A 339 -6.96 8.76 36.23
N GLY A 340 -6.31 9.82 35.74
CA GLY A 340 -6.87 11.17 35.75
C GLY A 340 -5.87 12.29 35.45
N GLY A 341 -6.36 13.53 35.41
CA GLY A 341 -5.69 14.69 34.75
C GLY A 341 -4.30 15.13 35.26
N THR A 342 -3.83 14.66 36.41
CA THR A 342 -2.44 14.92 36.90
C THR A 342 -1.65 13.64 37.16
N ASP A 343 -2.26 12.46 37.02
CA ASP A 343 -1.64 11.18 37.30
C ASP A 343 -1.46 10.42 35.97
N GLU A 344 -0.20 10.18 35.60
CA GLU A 344 0.13 9.54 34.32
C GLU A 344 0.09 8.02 34.37
N ARG A 345 -0.29 7.43 35.50
CA ARG A 345 -0.44 5.99 35.63
C ARG A 345 -1.58 5.49 34.74
N TYR A 346 -1.29 4.40 34.03
CA TYR A 346 -2.28 3.66 33.27
C TYR A 346 -3.27 2.98 34.22
N VAL A 347 -4.56 3.03 33.88
CA VAL A 347 -5.64 2.34 34.61
C VAL A 347 -5.51 0.84 34.43
N TYR A 348 -5.08 0.41 33.25
CA TYR A 348 -4.94 -0.98 32.86
C TYR A 348 -3.59 -1.20 32.19
N GLY A 349 -2.86 -2.21 32.66
CA GLY A 349 -1.55 -2.58 32.13
C GLY A 349 -0.41 -1.71 32.67
N ASP A 350 0.75 -2.33 32.84
CA ASP A 350 2.04 -1.63 32.92
C ASP A 350 2.74 -1.87 31.58
N PRO A 351 3.12 -0.84 30.82
CA PRO A 351 3.85 -1.01 29.56
C PRO A 351 5.15 -1.81 29.72
N GLY A 352 5.74 -1.87 30.93
CA GLY A 352 6.91 -2.69 31.24
C GLY A 352 6.61 -4.18 31.45
N ALA A 353 5.34 -4.57 31.60
CA ALA A 353 4.92 -5.94 31.83
C ALA A 353 4.34 -6.57 30.56
N GLN A 354 4.84 -7.75 30.17
CA GLN A 354 4.18 -8.55 29.13
C GLN A 354 2.88 -9.14 29.69
N ALA A 355 1.77 -8.45 29.46
CA ALA A 355 0.43 -8.97 29.75
C ALA A 355 -0.18 -9.57 28.47
N THR A 356 -0.73 -10.78 28.58
CA THR A 356 -1.65 -11.31 27.57
C THR A 356 -2.95 -10.48 27.63
N PRO A 357 -3.55 -10.07 26.50
CA PRO A 357 -4.72 -9.20 26.48
C PRO A 357 -5.91 -9.86 27.20
N ARG A 358 -6.21 -9.38 28.42
CA ARG A 358 -7.22 -9.95 29.32
C ARG A 358 -7.92 -8.90 30.15
N LEU A 359 -9.22 -8.72 29.98
CA LEU A 359 -9.99 -7.75 30.75
C LEU A 359 -10.99 -8.45 31.67
N TRP A 360 -11.05 -8.07 32.94
CA TRP A 360 -11.94 -8.68 33.96
C TRP A 360 -11.82 -10.21 34.08
N GLY A 361 -10.63 -10.75 33.82
CA GLY A 361 -10.37 -12.20 33.83
C GLY A 361 -10.94 -12.96 32.62
N LYS A 362 -11.30 -12.24 31.55
CA LYS A 362 -11.76 -12.77 30.24
C LYS A 362 -10.73 -12.46 29.17
N ASP A 363 -10.62 -13.36 28.20
CA ASP A 363 -9.68 -13.19 27.10
C ASP A 363 -10.19 -12.13 26.12
N VAL A 364 -9.32 -11.22 25.73
CA VAL A 364 -9.64 -10.18 24.73
C VAL A 364 -9.07 -10.62 23.40
N VAL A 365 -9.94 -10.69 22.39
CA VAL A 365 -9.61 -11.07 21.03
C VAL A 365 -9.69 -9.83 20.15
N GLU A 366 -8.52 -9.37 19.74
CA GLU A 366 -8.36 -8.24 18.85
C GLU A 366 -8.51 -8.68 17.39
N THR A 367 -9.45 -8.09 16.66
CA THR A 367 -9.60 -8.32 15.21
C THR A 367 -9.90 -7.02 14.46
N ASN A 368 -9.16 -6.80 13.38
CA ASN A 368 -9.42 -5.72 12.42
C ASN A 368 -10.72 -5.92 11.62
N THR A 369 -11.37 -7.07 11.77
CA THR A 369 -12.69 -7.34 11.17
C THR A 369 -13.80 -6.61 11.92
N MET A 370 -13.59 -6.25 13.19
CA MET A 370 -14.52 -5.43 13.93
C MET A 370 -14.38 -3.95 13.57
N SER A 371 -15.51 -3.28 13.35
CA SER A 371 -15.56 -1.84 13.17
C SER A 371 -15.13 -1.09 14.44
N VAL A 372 -14.44 0.03 14.25
CA VAL A 372 -13.96 0.88 15.35
C VAL A 372 -15.14 1.41 16.16
N GLY A 373 -15.04 1.32 17.48
CA GLY A 373 -16.06 1.74 18.44
C GLY A 373 -17.12 0.69 18.72
N GLU A 374 -17.17 -0.41 17.97
CA GLU A 374 -18.09 -1.54 18.20
C GLU A 374 -17.40 -2.68 18.95
N TRP A 375 -18.18 -3.41 19.74
CA TRP A 375 -17.66 -4.51 20.54
C TRP A 375 -18.71 -5.61 20.71
N LEU A 376 -18.24 -6.83 20.94
CA LEU A 376 -19.06 -8.01 21.23
C LEU A 376 -18.49 -8.74 22.45
N VAL A 377 -19.35 -9.11 23.38
CA VAL A 377 -18.96 -9.84 24.61
C VAL A 377 -19.86 -11.05 24.74
N GLY A 378 -19.29 -12.21 25.11
CA GLY A 378 -20.10 -13.40 25.31
C GLY A 378 -19.30 -14.68 25.45
N ASP A 379 -20.02 -15.80 25.37
CA ASP A 379 -19.44 -17.12 25.12
C ASP A 379 -19.78 -17.51 23.69
N LEU A 380 -18.81 -17.32 22.78
CA LEU A 380 -19.03 -17.52 21.36
C LEU A 380 -19.18 -19.01 21.01
N ALA A 381 -18.52 -19.90 21.76
CA ALA A 381 -18.59 -21.34 21.58
C ALA A 381 -19.98 -21.89 21.92
N MET A 382 -20.62 -21.37 22.97
CA MET A 382 -22.01 -21.72 23.31
C MET A 382 -23.05 -20.99 22.46
N ALA A 383 -22.75 -19.77 22.02
CA ALA A 383 -23.68 -18.96 21.25
C ALA A 383 -23.93 -19.52 19.84
N ALA A 384 -22.85 -19.91 19.13
CA ALA A 384 -22.93 -20.28 17.74
C ALA A 384 -22.10 -21.54 17.41
N THR A 385 -22.63 -22.32 16.47
CA THR A 385 -21.92 -23.46 15.90
C THR A 385 -21.64 -23.18 14.43
N TYR A 386 -20.39 -23.35 14.06
CA TYR A 386 -19.90 -23.16 12.71
C TYR A 386 -19.86 -24.50 11.98
N TYR A 387 -20.60 -24.64 10.89
CA TYR A 387 -20.71 -25.87 10.12
C TYR A 387 -19.95 -25.77 8.81
N ASP A 388 -18.86 -26.53 8.67
CA ASP A 388 -18.16 -26.71 7.41
C ASP A 388 -18.86 -27.79 6.56
N ARG A 389 -19.26 -27.42 5.33
CA ARG A 389 -19.79 -28.35 4.32
C ARG A 389 -18.72 -28.78 3.34
N SER A 390 -17.86 -27.86 2.95
CA SER A 390 -16.62 -28.13 2.21
C SER A 390 -15.55 -27.20 2.73
N GLU A 391 -14.35 -27.74 2.95
CA GLU A 391 -13.16 -26.96 3.24
C GLU A 391 -12.77 -26.12 2.02
N THR A 392 -11.80 -25.22 2.21
CA THR A 392 -11.31 -24.37 1.14
C THR A 392 -10.60 -25.23 0.10
N GLU A 393 -11.19 -25.33 -1.09
CA GLU A 393 -10.62 -26.07 -2.22
C GLU A 393 -10.26 -25.09 -3.33
N VAL A 394 -9.11 -25.34 -3.97
CA VAL A 394 -8.63 -24.57 -5.11
C VAL A 394 -8.66 -25.45 -6.35
N LEU A 395 -9.38 -24.99 -7.36
CA LEU A 395 -9.60 -25.66 -8.63
C LEU A 395 -8.97 -24.83 -9.73
N LEU A 396 -8.33 -25.49 -10.69
CA LEU A 396 -7.75 -24.86 -11.87
C LEU A 396 -8.55 -25.26 -13.10
N SER A 397 -8.75 -24.32 -14.02
CA SER A 397 -9.42 -24.57 -15.30
C SER A 397 -8.72 -23.79 -16.41
N THR A 398 -8.27 -24.52 -17.43
CA THR A 398 -7.67 -24.00 -18.67
C THR A 398 -8.72 -23.69 -19.74
N GLU A 399 -9.90 -24.31 -19.64
CA GLU A 399 -10.97 -24.21 -20.65
C GLU A 399 -12.07 -23.20 -20.29
N HIS A 400 -11.87 -22.38 -19.26
CA HIS A 400 -12.91 -21.45 -18.81
C HIS A 400 -13.02 -20.24 -19.77
N ASP A 401 -14.17 -20.11 -20.45
CA ASP A 401 -14.49 -18.95 -21.30
C ASP A 401 -13.46 -18.75 -22.44
N GLN A 402 -12.88 -17.55 -22.59
CA GLN A 402 -11.88 -17.26 -23.63
C GLN A 402 -10.46 -17.66 -23.24
N ASN A 403 -10.25 -18.17 -22.03
CA ASN A 403 -8.92 -18.50 -21.52
C ASN A 403 -8.17 -19.52 -22.38
N PHE A 404 -8.89 -20.46 -23.01
CA PHE A 404 -8.27 -21.43 -23.91
C PHE A 404 -7.70 -20.80 -25.18
N ILE A 405 -8.26 -19.66 -25.61
CA ILE A 405 -7.78 -18.92 -26.79
C ILE A 405 -6.68 -17.93 -26.39
N GLU A 406 -6.71 -17.44 -25.15
CA GLU A 406 -5.79 -16.43 -24.61
C GLU A 406 -4.61 -17.02 -23.83
N ASP A 407 -4.45 -18.35 -23.81
CA ASP A 407 -3.44 -19.07 -23.03
C ASP A 407 -3.42 -18.65 -21.54
N MET A 408 -4.62 -18.53 -20.97
CA MET A 408 -4.85 -18.19 -19.56
C MET A 408 -5.38 -19.40 -18.78
N ILE A 409 -5.13 -19.41 -17.48
CA ILE A 409 -5.61 -20.41 -16.53
C ILE A 409 -6.38 -19.68 -15.44
N THR A 410 -7.65 -20.07 -15.22
CA THR A 410 -8.42 -19.58 -14.07
C THR A 410 -8.17 -20.48 -12.87
N MET A 411 -7.63 -19.88 -11.81
CA MET A 411 -7.58 -20.48 -10.48
C MET A 411 -8.77 -19.98 -9.66
N LYS A 412 -9.58 -20.90 -9.17
CA LYS A 412 -10.76 -20.61 -8.36
C LYS A 412 -10.68 -21.28 -7.02
N ALA A 413 -10.73 -20.49 -5.96
CA ALA A 413 -10.87 -20.99 -4.61
C ALA A 413 -12.34 -20.89 -4.16
N ARG A 414 -12.86 -21.93 -3.51
CA ARG A 414 -14.22 -21.92 -2.97
C ARG A 414 -14.31 -22.65 -1.64
N LYS A 415 -15.26 -22.22 -0.81
CA LYS A 415 -15.63 -22.83 0.45
C LYS A 415 -17.15 -22.80 0.63
N ARG A 416 -17.72 -23.80 1.31
CA ARG A 416 -19.16 -23.85 1.61
C ARG A 416 -19.40 -24.09 3.08
N VAL A 417 -20.14 -23.18 3.69
CA VAL A 417 -20.23 -23.06 5.15
C VAL A 417 -21.63 -22.63 5.57
N ALA A 418 -22.04 -22.98 6.77
CA ALA A 418 -23.25 -22.47 7.42
C ALA A 418 -22.93 -22.09 8.85
N MET A 419 -23.58 -21.04 9.37
CA MET A 419 -23.45 -20.67 10.77
C MET A 419 -24.83 -20.70 11.42
N ALA A 420 -24.93 -21.36 12.56
CA ALA A 420 -26.16 -21.42 13.34
C ALA A 420 -25.95 -20.76 14.70
N ILE A 421 -26.60 -19.62 14.90
CA ILE A 421 -26.61 -18.91 16.18
C ILE A 421 -27.74 -19.51 17.02
N LYS A 422 -27.38 -20.44 17.90
CA LYS A 422 -28.32 -21.23 18.71
C LYS A 422 -28.81 -20.47 19.94
N ARG A 423 -27.95 -19.63 20.51
CA ARG A 423 -28.20 -18.89 21.75
C ARG A 423 -27.71 -17.45 21.61
N ALA A 424 -28.56 -16.58 21.08
CA ALA A 424 -28.22 -15.16 20.92
C ALA A 424 -27.98 -14.45 22.26
N LEU A 425 -28.69 -14.84 23.32
CA LEU A 425 -28.57 -14.26 24.68
C LEU A 425 -27.23 -14.56 25.37
N ALA A 426 -26.43 -15.51 24.86
CA ALA A 426 -25.09 -15.77 25.36
C ALA A 426 -24.07 -14.71 24.89
N MET A 427 -24.52 -13.72 24.10
CA MET A 427 -23.73 -12.62 23.58
C MET A 427 -24.43 -11.29 23.85
N VAL A 428 -23.67 -10.21 23.87
CA VAL A 428 -24.17 -8.84 23.91
C VAL A 428 -23.27 -8.00 23.01
N LYS A 429 -23.87 -7.18 22.15
CA LYS A 429 -23.16 -6.19 21.34
C LYS A 429 -23.40 -4.79 21.86
N GLY A 430 -22.45 -3.89 21.60
CA GLY A 430 -22.65 -2.48 21.83
C GLY A 430 -21.60 -1.63 21.17
N ASN A 431 -21.61 -0.35 21.53
CA ASN A 431 -20.64 0.61 21.05
C ASN A 431 -20.09 1.48 22.21
N PHE A 432 -19.00 2.19 21.93
CA PHE A 432 -18.37 3.13 22.86
C PHE A 432 -18.89 4.57 22.70
N THR A 433 -20.18 4.75 22.38
CA THR A 433 -20.81 6.08 22.40
C THR A 433 -21.38 6.37 23.79
N PHE A 434 -20.75 7.29 24.52
CA PHE A 434 -21.24 7.78 25.81
C PHE A 434 -22.17 8.97 25.56
N VAL A 435 -23.40 8.89 26.07
CA VAL A 435 -24.40 9.98 26.01
C VAL A 435 -24.35 10.78 27.29
#